data_AF-A0A2G2JRT6-F1
#
_entry.id   AF-A0A2G2JRT6-F1
#
_cell.length_a   1.000
_cell.length_b   1.000
_cell.length_c   1.000
_cell.angle_alpha   90.00
_cell.angle_beta   90.00
_cell.angle_gamma   90.00
#
_symmetry.space_group_name_H-M   'P 1'
#
loop_
_entity.id
_entity.type
_entity.pdbx_description
1 polymer ?
#
loop_
_entity_poly.entity_id
_entity_poly.type
_entity_poly.pdbx_seq_one_letter_code
_entity_poly.pdbx_strand_id
1 'polypeptide(L)'
;MIGLVLMSEAAHAVEKRYVSDQLFIQLRSGASNAHRILKVLQSGEHLIFLGEEGDFTHVKTSKGIEGWVRTQYLVNQPVAKENLIFAKRELENLKAELTTTKEQRDQLRSDLENTKSERADASRSNTELERELERIKNVSENALALDDKARKLTVRNQELELQVETLSAENQQLRKDSTQAYLIYGGGLVFAGIFAGLVLPNLRSRRSNSGWS
;
A
#
# COMPACT_ATOMS: atom_id res chain seq x y z
N MET A 1 -84.31 -21.72 4.83
CA MET A 1 -83.03 -21.57 4.10
C MET A 1 -83.21 -20.36 3.19
N ILE A 2 -82.62 -19.21 3.54
CA ILE A 2 -82.82 -17.93 2.85
C ILE A 2 -81.67 -17.77 1.86
N GLY A 3 -81.98 -17.78 0.56
CA GLY A 3 -81.02 -17.63 -0.52
C GLY A 3 -80.59 -16.17 -0.67
N LEU A 4 -79.30 -15.92 -0.50
CA LEU A 4 -78.67 -14.61 -0.69
C LEU A 4 -78.43 -14.39 -2.20
N VAL A 5 -79.23 -13.50 -2.82
CA VAL A 5 -79.00 -13.05 -4.19
C VAL A 5 -77.93 -11.96 -4.16
N LEU A 6 -76.73 -12.28 -4.65
CA LEU A 6 -75.66 -11.31 -4.91
C LEU A 6 -75.97 -10.59 -6.23
N MET A 7 -76.46 -9.36 -6.15
CA MET A 7 -76.51 -8.47 -7.31
C MET A 7 -75.08 -8.00 -7.63
N SER A 8 -74.56 -8.44 -8.78
CA SER A 8 -73.29 -7.98 -9.31
C SER A 8 -73.47 -6.58 -9.91
N GLU A 9 -72.94 -5.56 -9.26
CA GLU A 9 -72.81 -4.22 -9.82
C GLU A 9 -71.74 -4.27 -10.93
N ALA A 10 -72.20 -4.28 -12.19
CA ALA A 10 -71.31 -4.11 -13.33
C ALA A 10 -70.74 -2.70 -13.30
N ALA A 11 -69.52 -2.54 -12.78
CA ALA A 11 -68.75 -1.30 -12.86
C ALA A 11 -68.61 -0.89 -14.33
N HIS A 12 -69.40 0.08 -14.76
CA HIS A 12 -69.30 0.64 -16.11
C HIS A 12 -67.98 1.39 -16.19
N ALA A 13 -67.00 0.83 -16.90
CA ALA A 13 -65.72 1.47 -17.15
C ALA A 13 -65.98 2.77 -17.93
N VAL A 14 -65.83 3.92 -17.27
CA VAL A 14 -65.99 5.24 -17.89
C VAL A 14 -64.84 5.45 -18.86
N GLU A 15 -65.13 5.38 -20.16
CA GLU A 15 -64.15 5.63 -21.22
C GLU A 15 -63.75 7.11 -21.22
N LYS A 16 -62.51 7.40 -20.82
CA LYS A 16 -61.93 8.74 -20.89
C LYS A 16 -61.27 8.93 -22.26
N ARG A 17 -61.62 10.03 -22.95
CA ARG A 17 -61.00 10.45 -24.22
C ARG A 17 -60.31 11.79 -24.05
N TYR A 18 -59.29 12.04 -24.86
CA TYR A 18 -58.54 13.30 -24.89
C TYR A 18 -58.90 14.11 -26.13
N VAL A 19 -58.91 15.44 -26.01
CA VAL A 19 -59.00 16.34 -27.17
C VAL A 19 -57.65 16.31 -27.89
N SER A 20 -57.68 16.16 -29.21
CA SER A 20 -56.46 16.12 -30.03
C SER A 20 -55.80 17.50 -30.13
N ASP A 21 -54.48 17.55 -30.00
CA ASP A 21 -53.64 18.73 -30.22
C ASP A 21 -53.24 18.91 -31.70
N GLN A 22 -53.90 18.19 -32.60
CA GLN A 22 -53.65 18.28 -34.05
C GLN A 22 -54.44 19.42 -34.66
N LEU A 23 -53.76 20.53 -34.92
CA LEU A 23 -54.29 21.64 -35.69
C LEU A 23 -54.01 21.47 -37.19
N PHE A 24 -55.01 21.75 -38.02
CA PHE A 24 -54.88 21.85 -39.48
C PHE A 24 -55.25 23.26 -39.94
N ILE A 25 -54.35 23.91 -40.67
CA ILE A 25 -54.54 25.28 -41.18
C ILE A 25 -54.41 25.30 -42.70
N GLN A 26 -54.97 26.31 -43.33
CA GLN A 26 -55.01 26.43 -44.79
C GLN A 26 -53.98 27.45 -45.27
N LEU A 27 -53.12 27.03 -46.19
CA LEU A 27 -52.25 27.91 -46.98
C LEU A 27 -53.04 28.44 -48.16
N ARG A 28 -53.14 29.77 -48.29
CA ARG A 28 -53.95 30.44 -49.32
C ARG A 28 -53.09 31.24 -50.30
N SER A 29 -53.63 31.53 -51.47
CA SER A 29 -52.91 32.29 -52.50
C SER A 29 -52.79 33.79 -52.23
N GLY A 30 -53.48 34.34 -51.23
CA GLY A 30 -53.43 35.76 -50.87
C GLY A 30 -53.90 36.01 -49.42
N ALA A 31 -53.67 37.24 -48.93
CA ALA A 31 -53.91 37.68 -47.55
C ALA A 31 -55.41 37.87 -47.20
N SER A 32 -56.29 36.94 -47.61
CA SER A 32 -57.70 36.95 -47.20
C SER A 32 -58.33 35.56 -47.25
N ASN A 33 -59.44 35.37 -46.51
CA ASN A 33 -60.21 34.12 -46.53
C ASN A 33 -60.88 33.82 -47.89
N ALA A 34 -60.99 34.80 -48.78
CA ALA A 34 -61.61 34.62 -50.10
C ALA A 34 -60.65 33.98 -51.12
N HIS A 35 -59.34 34.00 -50.85
CA HIS A 35 -58.34 33.45 -51.75
C HIS A 35 -58.35 31.92 -51.77
N ARG A 36 -57.97 31.36 -52.92
CA ARG A 36 -57.91 29.91 -53.15
C ARG A 36 -56.97 29.23 -52.15
N ILE A 37 -57.39 28.07 -51.65
CA ILE A 37 -56.55 27.19 -50.82
C ILE A 37 -55.54 26.48 -51.73
N LEU A 38 -54.26 26.65 -51.42
CA LEU A 38 -53.14 25.99 -52.09
C LEU A 38 -52.84 24.63 -51.45
N LYS A 39 -52.84 24.58 -50.11
CA LYS A 39 -52.47 23.39 -49.34
C LYS A 39 -53.08 23.43 -47.93
N VAL A 40 -53.29 22.26 -47.32
CA VAL A 40 -53.53 22.14 -45.88
C VAL A 40 -52.21 21.83 -45.17
N LEU A 41 -51.87 22.64 -44.17
CA LEU A 41 -50.69 22.50 -43.34
C LEU A 41 -51.09 21.88 -42.00
N GLN A 42 -50.22 21.04 -41.46
CA GLN A 42 -50.42 20.41 -40.14
C GLN A 42 -49.57 21.11 -39.07
N SER A 43 -50.03 21.09 -37.83
CA SER A 43 -49.25 21.54 -36.66
C SER A 43 -47.84 20.94 -36.66
N GLY A 44 -46.83 21.80 -36.48
CA GLY A 44 -45.41 21.43 -36.50
C GLY A 44 -44.74 21.41 -37.89
N GLU A 45 -45.49 21.68 -38.97
CA GLU A 45 -44.88 21.87 -40.28
C GLU A 45 -44.01 23.14 -40.27
N HIS A 46 -42.74 22.99 -40.66
CA HIS A 46 -41.79 24.09 -40.70
C HIS A 46 -42.03 24.99 -41.90
N LEU A 47 -42.12 26.29 -41.64
CA LEU A 47 -42.41 27.32 -42.63
C LEU A 47 -41.33 28.40 -42.57
N ILE A 48 -40.93 28.91 -43.73
CA ILE A 48 -40.02 30.04 -43.85
C ILE A 48 -40.88 31.30 -43.89
N PHE A 49 -40.65 32.21 -42.94
CA PHE A 49 -41.31 33.51 -42.90
C PHE A 49 -40.81 34.41 -44.04
N LEU A 50 -41.73 35.02 -44.79
CA LEU A 50 -41.41 35.94 -45.90
C LEU A 50 -41.94 37.36 -45.68
N GLY A 51 -42.93 37.56 -44.81
CA GLY A 51 -43.50 38.87 -44.49
C GLY A 51 -44.87 38.75 -43.85
N GLU A 52 -45.45 39.88 -43.45
CA GLU A 52 -46.77 39.94 -42.82
C GLU A 52 -47.61 41.09 -43.42
N GLU A 53 -48.90 40.83 -43.62
CA GLU A 53 -49.89 41.78 -44.12
C GLU A 53 -51.20 41.59 -43.34
N GLY A 54 -51.49 42.51 -42.42
CA GLY A 54 -52.67 42.42 -41.54
C GLY A 54 -52.63 41.15 -40.68
N ASP A 55 -53.71 40.36 -40.72
CA ASP A 55 -53.83 39.11 -39.94
C ASP A 55 -53.19 37.89 -40.63
N PHE A 56 -52.48 38.10 -41.74
CA PHE A 56 -51.89 37.03 -42.56
C PHE A 56 -50.37 37.18 -42.67
N THR A 57 -49.70 36.06 -42.52
CA THR A 57 -48.26 35.92 -42.74
C THR A 57 -48.01 35.23 -44.08
N HIS A 58 -47.14 35.83 -44.89
CA HIS A 58 -46.60 35.22 -46.10
C HIS A 58 -45.49 34.24 -45.73
N VAL A 59 -45.62 33.00 -46.18
CA VAL A 59 -44.73 31.90 -45.82
C VAL A 59 -44.38 31.02 -47.02
N LYS A 60 -43.23 30.36 -46.93
CA LYS A 60 -42.80 29.33 -47.88
C LYS A 60 -42.66 27.99 -47.17
N THR A 61 -43.32 26.97 -47.71
CA THR A 61 -43.20 25.60 -47.22
C THR A 61 -41.85 24.99 -47.63
N SER A 62 -41.41 23.94 -46.94
CA SER A 62 -40.20 23.17 -47.30
C SER A 62 -40.23 22.61 -48.73
N LYS A 63 -41.43 22.43 -49.31
CA LYS A 63 -41.62 21.99 -50.70
C LYS A 63 -41.57 23.15 -51.72
N GLY A 64 -41.27 24.37 -51.28
CA GLY A 64 -41.15 25.55 -52.13
C GLY A 64 -42.46 26.25 -52.47
N ILE A 65 -43.60 25.81 -51.94
CA ILE A 65 -44.90 26.46 -52.17
C ILE A 65 -45.00 27.70 -51.29
N GLU A 66 -45.25 28.85 -51.91
CA GLU A 66 -45.46 30.15 -51.26
C GLU A 66 -46.95 30.47 -51.13
N GLY A 67 -47.32 31.13 -50.05
CA GLY A 67 -48.70 31.53 -49.79
C GLY A 67 -48.88 32.15 -48.43
N TRP A 68 -50.13 32.39 -48.07
CA TRP A 68 -50.54 33.15 -46.90
C TRP A 68 -51.28 32.28 -45.89
N VAL A 69 -50.94 32.45 -44.60
CA VAL A 69 -51.54 31.74 -43.46
C VAL A 69 -51.91 32.76 -42.39
N ARG A 70 -52.94 32.51 -41.59
CA ARG A 70 -53.30 33.41 -40.48
C ARG A 70 -52.21 33.44 -39.41
N THR A 71 -51.76 34.64 -39.04
CA THR A 71 -50.67 34.85 -38.07
C THR A 71 -50.97 34.18 -36.72
N GLN A 72 -52.22 34.20 -36.26
CA GLN A 72 -52.65 33.63 -34.97
C GLN A 72 -52.32 32.13 -34.77
N TYR A 73 -52.02 31.39 -35.83
CA TYR A 73 -51.68 29.96 -35.77
C TYR A 73 -50.18 29.70 -35.90
N LEU A 74 -49.37 30.75 -36.09
CA LEU A 74 -47.92 30.63 -36.22
C LEU A 74 -47.26 30.98 -34.88
N VAL A 75 -46.23 30.23 -34.55
CA VAL A 75 -45.41 30.43 -33.37
C VAL A 75 -43.95 30.38 -33.76
N ASN A 76 -43.11 31.17 -33.07
CA ASN A 76 -41.68 31.29 -33.36
C ASN A 76 -40.83 30.22 -32.65
N GLN A 77 -41.45 29.21 -32.06
CA GLN A 77 -40.81 28.15 -31.29
C GLN A 77 -41.32 26.77 -31.75
N PRO A 78 -40.54 25.70 -31.56
CA PRO A 78 -41.00 24.35 -31.89
C PRO A 78 -42.29 23.98 -31.16
N VAL A 79 -43.12 23.17 -31.80
CA VAL A 79 -44.39 22.71 -31.21
C VAL A 79 -44.14 21.74 -30.06
N ALA A 80 -45.13 21.58 -29.18
CA ALA A 80 -45.03 20.74 -27.97
C ALA A 80 -44.55 19.30 -28.27
N LYS A 81 -45.00 18.70 -29.37
CA LYS A 81 -44.56 17.37 -29.82
C LYS A 81 -43.05 17.31 -30.07
N GLU A 82 -42.49 18.34 -30.68
CA GLU A 82 -41.08 18.40 -31.02
C GLU A 82 -40.22 18.67 -29.78
N ASN A 83 -40.65 19.59 -28.91
CA ASN A 83 -40.03 19.79 -27.59
C ASN A 83 -40.03 18.51 -26.75
N LEU A 84 -41.11 17.72 -26.80
CA LEU A 84 -41.17 16.43 -26.11
C LEU A 84 -40.14 15.43 -26.65
N ILE A 85 -39.90 15.42 -27.96
CA ILE A 85 -38.87 14.57 -28.57
C ILE A 85 -37.49 15.01 -28.09
N PHE A 86 -37.19 16.30 -28.11
CA PHE A 86 -35.91 16.84 -27.61
C PHE A 86 -35.73 16.53 -26.13
N ALA A 87 -36.71 16.83 -25.29
CA ALA A 87 -36.66 16.57 -23.85
C ALA A 87 -36.48 15.08 -23.53
N LYS A 88 -37.11 14.18 -24.28
CA LYS A 88 -36.90 12.73 -24.11
C LYS A 88 -35.48 12.30 -24.48
N ARG A 89 -34.93 12.84 -25.57
CA ARG A 89 -33.53 12.55 -25.97
C ARG A 89 -32.54 13.07 -24.94
N GLU A 90 -32.73 14.31 -24.47
CA GLU A 90 -31.95 14.92 -23.39
C GLU A 90 -31.97 14.03 -22.14
N LEU A 91 -33.17 13.57 -21.74
CA LEU A 91 -33.37 12.74 -20.57
C LEU A 91 -32.68 11.38 -20.70
N GLU A 92 -32.73 10.74 -21.87
CA GLU A 92 -32.02 9.48 -22.10
C GLU A 92 -30.49 9.67 -22.10
N ASN A 93 -29.98 10.77 -22.67
CA ASN A 93 -28.56 11.11 -22.62
C ASN A 93 -28.10 11.38 -21.18
N LEU A 94 -28.85 12.18 -20.42
CA LEU A 94 -28.55 12.49 -19.02
C LEU A 94 -28.59 11.23 -18.14
N LYS A 95 -29.53 10.30 -18.39
CA LYS A 95 -29.53 9.01 -17.70
C LYS A 95 -28.28 8.20 -18.01
N ALA A 96 -27.87 8.13 -19.27
CA ALA A 96 -26.67 7.41 -19.68
C ALA A 96 -25.41 8.02 -19.03
N GLU A 97 -25.28 9.34 -19.05
CA GLU A 97 -24.18 10.05 -18.40
C GLU A 97 -24.17 9.83 -16.88
N LEU A 98 -25.34 9.83 -16.25
CA LEU A 98 -25.48 9.57 -14.82
C LEU A 98 -25.09 8.13 -14.45
N THR A 99 -25.41 7.14 -15.30
CA THR A 99 -24.94 5.76 -15.10
C THR A 99 -23.43 5.66 -15.21
N THR A 100 -22.83 6.24 -16.26
CA THR A 100 -21.38 6.24 -16.45
C THR A 100 -20.65 6.98 -15.33
N THR A 101 -21.16 8.13 -14.90
CA THR A 101 -20.57 8.92 -13.81
C THR A 101 -20.63 8.16 -12.48
N LYS A 102 -21.73 7.44 -12.22
CA LYS A 102 -21.84 6.58 -11.03
C LYS A 102 -20.83 5.43 -11.06
N GLU A 103 -20.69 4.76 -12.21
CA GLU A 103 -19.68 3.70 -12.39
C GLU A 103 -18.26 4.22 -12.19
N GLN A 104 -17.92 5.37 -12.80
CA GLN A 104 -16.61 6.02 -12.62
C GLN A 104 -16.35 6.40 -11.16
N ARG A 105 -17.35 6.95 -10.46
CA ARG A 105 -17.23 7.26 -9.03
C ARG A 105 -16.99 6.01 -8.20
N ASP A 106 -17.70 4.92 -8.48
CA ASP A 106 -17.55 3.67 -7.74
C ASP A 106 -16.19 3.02 -8.02
N GLN A 107 -15.70 3.07 -9.26
CA GLN A 107 -14.35 2.66 -9.61
C GLN A 107 -13.29 3.51 -8.90
N LEU A 108 -13.37 4.85 -9.00
CA LEU A 108 -12.44 5.76 -8.33
C LEU A 108 -12.42 5.56 -6.82
N ARG A 109 -13.57 5.24 -6.22
CA ARG A 109 -13.66 4.94 -4.79
C ARG A 109 -12.94 3.63 -4.44
N SER A 110 -13.09 2.60 -5.27
CA SER A 110 -12.35 1.34 -5.12
C SER A 110 -10.85 1.55 -5.29
N ASP A 111 -10.44 2.30 -6.32
CA ASP A 111 -9.02 2.59 -6.59
C ASP A 111 -8.39 3.39 -5.44
N LEU A 112 -9.12 4.36 -4.89
CA LEU A 112 -8.65 5.14 -3.75
C LEU A 112 -8.42 4.27 -2.51
N GLU A 113 -9.32 3.31 -2.24
CA GLU A 113 -9.15 2.40 -1.11
C GLU A 113 -7.99 1.43 -1.32
N ASN A 114 -7.83 0.90 -2.54
CA ASN A 114 -6.69 0.07 -2.92
C ASN A 114 -5.36 0.82 -2.78
N THR A 115 -5.25 2.03 -3.37
CA THR A 115 -4.06 2.87 -3.27
C THR A 115 -3.75 3.24 -1.81
N LYS A 116 -4.78 3.47 -0.99
CA LYS A 116 -4.59 3.75 0.44
C LYS A 116 -4.03 2.52 1.18
N SER A 117 -4.52 1.32 0.87
CA SER A 117 -4.00 0.06 1.42
C SER A 117 -2.54 -0.16 0.99
N GLU A 118 -2.26 -0.07 -0.30
CA GLU A 118 -0.90 -0.19 -0.85
C GLU A 118 0.07 0.79 -0.22
N ARG A 119 -0.36 2.04 -0.01
CA ARG A 119 0.44 3.06 0.67
C ARG A 119 0.71 2.71 2.13
N ALA A 120 -0.27 2.14 2.83
CA ALA A 120 -0.10 1.70 4.22
C ALA A 120 0.89 0.54 4.31
N ASP A 121 0.81 -0.43 3.39
CA ASP A 121 1.72 -1.57 3.34
C ASP A 121 3.13 -1.16 2.94
N ALA A 122 3.30 -0.31 1.93
CA ALA A 122 4.58 0.26 1.56
C ALA A 122 5.22 1.03 2.71
N SER A 123 4.43 1.80 3.46
CA SER A 123 4.91 2.50 4.67
C SER A 123 5.39 1.52 5.74
N ARG A 124 4.69 0.40 5.96
CA ARG A 124 5.11 -0.63 6.92
C ARG A 124 6.43 -1.27 6.49
N SER A 125 6.53 -1.69 5.22
CA SER A 125 7.76 -2.26 4.68
C SER A 125 8.94 -1.30 4.79
N ASN A 126 8.73 0.00 4.56
CA ASN A 126 9.78 0.99 4.71
C ASN A 126 10.28 1.07 6.17
N THR A 127 9.36 1.12 7.14
CA THR A 127 9.74 1.10 8.56
C THR A 127 10.43 -0.18 8.99
N GLU A 128 10.08 -1.32 8.37
CA GLU A 128 10.74 -2.60 8.63
C GLU A 128 12.15 -2.65 8.04
N LEU A 129 12.32 -2.16 6.80
CA LEU A 129 13.62 -2.02 6.16
C LEU A 129 14.54 -1.06 6.91
N GLU A 130 14.00 0.06 7.42
CA GLU A 130 14.76 0.98 8.28
C GLU A 130 15.27 0.29 9.55
N ARG A 131 14.43 -0.52 10.22
CA ARG A 131 14.85 -1.31 11.39
C ARG A 131 15.85 -2.42 11.05
N GLU A 132 15.70 -3.06 9.89
CA GLU A 132 16.65 -4.06 9.39
C GLU A 132 18.02 -3.42 9.16
N LEU A 133 18.05 -2.25 8.49
CA LEU A 133 19.28 -1.50 8.26
C LEU A 133 19.95 -1.10 9.58
N GLU A 134 19.17 -0.62 10.56
CA GLU A 134 19.69 -0.28 11.88
C GLU A 134 20.25 -1.51 12.60
N ARG A 135 19.56 -2.65 12.54
CA ARG A 135 20.05 -3.91 13.12
C ARG A 135 21.34 -4.37 12.46
N ILE A 136 21.41 -4.37 11.13
CA ILE A 136 22.61 -4.77 10.39
C ILE A 136 23.78 -3.86 10.79
N LYS A 137 23.56 -2.55 10.83
CA LYS A 137 24.58 -1.58 11.26
C LYS A 137 25.11 -1.90 12.66
N ASN A 138 24.21 -2.13 13.63
CA ASN A 138 24.59 -2.49 15.00
C ASN A 138 25.33 -3.83 15.08
N VAL A 139 24.93 -4.84 14.30
CA VAL A 139 25.63 -6.14 14.24
C VAL A 139 27.02 -5.98 13.64
N SER A 140 27.16 -5.20 12.56
CA SER A 140 28.46 -4.93 11.94
C SER A 140 29.41 -4.18 12.87
N GLU A 141 28.93 -3.17 13.62
CA GLU A 141 29.72 -2.48 14.64
C GLU A 141 30.17 -3.46 15.76
N ASN A 142 29.27 -4.32 16.22
CA ASN A 142 29.60 -5.35 17.21
C ASN A 142 30.58 -6.41 16.69
N ALA A 143 30.48 -6.79 15.41
CA ALA A 143 31.39 -7.76 14.80
C ALA A 143 32.84 -7.25 14.76
N LEU A 144 33.03 -5.97 14.44
CA LEU A 144 34.35 -5.32 14.49
C LEU A 144 34.90 -5.27 15.92
N ALA A 145 34.07 -4.94 16.90
CA ALA A 145 34.47 -4.95 18.31
C ALA A 145 34.78 -6.36 18.84
N LEU A 146 34.06 -7.37 18.34
CA LEU A 146 34.28 -8.77 18.71
C LEU A 146 35.60 -9.30 18.14
N ASP A 147 35.94 -8.93 16.91
CA ASP A 147 37.21 -9.29 16.27
C ASP A 147 38.43 -8.69 17.00
N ASP A 148 38.34 -7.42 17.43
CA ASP A 148 39.40 -6.79 18.25
C ASP A 148 39.56 -7.51 19.60
N LYS A 149 38.46 -7.90 20.25
CA LYS A 149 38.51 -8.70 21.48
C LYS A 149 39.10 -10.09 21.24
N ALA A 150 38.73 -10.75 20.15
CA ALA A 150 39.26 -12.07 19.80
C ALA A 150 40.77 -12.01 19.58
N ARG A 151 41.27 -10.99 18.87
CA ARG A 151 42.71 -10.72 18.70
C ARG A 151 43.42 -10.45 20.02
N LYS A 152 42.86 -9.60 20.87
CA LYS A 152 43.42 -9.33 22.21
C LYS A 152 43.49 -10.59 23.07
N LEU A 153 42.44 -11.43 23.05
CA LEU A 153 42.42 -12.70 23.78
C LEU A 153 43.43 -13.70 23.23
N THR A 154 43.62 -13.80 21.92
CA THR A 154 44.66 -14.66 21.34
C THR A 154 46.05 -14.21 21.74
N VAL A 155 46.33 -12.90 21.69
CA VAL A 155 47.61 -12.33 22.16
C VAL A 155 47.84 -12.62 23.64
N ARG A 156 46.82 -12.46 24.50
CA ARG A 156 46.92 -12.77 25.93
C ARG A 156 47.11 -14.25 26.21
N ASN A 157 46.45 -15.13 25.46
CA ASN A 157 46.67 -16.57 25.59
C ASN A 157 48.11 -16.96 25.23
N GLN A 158 48.66 -16.40 24.14
CA GLN A 158 50.07 -16.61 23.78
C GLN A 158 51.02 -16.09 24.86
N GLU A 159 50.75 -14.89 25.40
CA GLU A 159 51.55 -14.34 26.49
C GLU A 159 51.52 -15.22 27.74
N LEU A 160 50.34 -15.73 28.12
CA LEU A 160 50.17 -16.66 29.25
C LEU A 160 50.85 -18.00 28.99
N GLU A 161 50.76 -18.55 27.78
CA GLU A 161 51.47 -19.78 27.39
C GLU A 161 52.99 -19.60 27.54
N LEU A 162 53.54 -18.48 27.04
CA LEU A 162 54.94 -18.13 27.22
C LEU A 162 55.30 -18.00 28.70
N GLN A 163 54.46 -17.35 29.52
CA GLN A 163 54.70 -17.24 30.96
C GLN A 163 54.71 -18.61 31.66
N VAL A 164 53.80 -19.51 31.27
CA VAL A 164 53.75 -20.87 31.81
C VAL A 164 55.00 -21.65 31.41
N GLU A 165 55.45 -21.52 30.16
CA GLU A 165 56.67 -22.14 29.67
C GLU A 165 57.91 -21.62 30.42
N THR A 166 58.05 -20.29 30.57
CA THR A 166 59.16 -19.68 31.30
C THR A 166 59.16 -20.09 32.77
N LEU A 167 58.02 -20.03 33.45
CA LEU A 167 57.91 -20.43 34.86
C LEU A 167 58.19 -21.92 35.04
N SER A 168 57.75 -22.77 34.11
CA SER A 168 58.05 -24.21 34.12
C SER A 168 59.55 -24.47 33.93
N ALA A 169 60.18 -23.77 32.98
CA ALA A 169 61.62 -23.86 32.75
C ALA A 169 62.41 -23.37 33.97
N GLU A 170 62.03 -22.24 34.56
CA GLU A 170 62.61 -21.73 35.81
C GLU A 170 62.44 -22.73 36.96
N ASN A 171 61.25 -23.34 37.11
CA ASN A 171 61.00 -24.34 38.15
C ASN A 171 61.86 -25.58 37.94
N GLN A 172 61.98 -26.06 36.69
CA GLN A 172 62.80 -27.21 36.33
C GLN A 172 64.29 -26.92 36.54
N GLN A 173 64.73 -25.71 36.23
CA GLN A 173 66.10 -25.26 36.48
C GLN A 173 66.39 -25.17 37.98
N LEU A 174 65.54 -24.51 38.77
CA LEU A 174 65.66 -24.43 40.23
C LEU A 174 65.69 -25.83 40.86
N ARG A 175 64.88 -26.77 40.35
CA ARG A 175 64.93 -28.18 40.78
C ARG A 175 66.26 -28.85 40.46
N LYS A 176 66.83 -28.63 39.26
CA LYS A 176 68.16 -29.15 38.89
C LYS A 176 69.26 -28.58 39.77
N ASP A 177 69.27 -27.26 39.98
CA ASP A 177 70.27 -26.58 40.81
C ASP A 177 70.19 -27.05 42.27
N SER A 178 68.99 -27.19 42.81
CA SER A 178 68.78 -27.73 44.15
C SER A 178 69.27 -29.19 44.26
N THR A 179 68.92 -30.04 43.28
CA THR A 179 69.36 -31.45 43.26
C THR A 179 70.89 -31.56 43.17
N GLN A 180 71.53 -30.71 42.37
CA GLN A 180 72.98 -30.69 42.23
C GLN A 180 73.68 -30.16 43.49
N ALA A 181 73.11 -29.17 44.17
CA ALA A 181 73.58 -28.73 45.49
C ALA A 181 73.50 -29.87 46.53
N TYR A 182 72.36 -30.57 46.61
CA TYR A 182 72.21 -31.73 47.49
C TYR A 182 73.19 -32.87 47.16
N LEU A 183 73.49 -33.10 45.89
CA LEU A 183 74.51 -34.09 45.47
C LEU A 183 75.93 -33.68 45.89
N ILE A 184 76.29 -32.39 45.82
CA ILE A 184 77.60 -31.90 46.27
C ILE A 184 77.72 -32.03 47.80
N TYR A 185 76.68 -31.65 48.55
CA TYR A 185 76.66 -31.84 50.00
C TYR A 185 76.68 -33.32 50.39
N GLY A 186 75.93 -34.17 49.69
CA GLY A 186 75.94 -35.63 49.88
C GLY A 186 77.29 -36.27 49.56
N GLY A 187 77.91 -35.89 48.44
CA GLY A 187 79.25 -36.35 48.05
C GLY A 187 80.33 -35.89 49.04
N GLY A 188 80.23 -34.66 49.54
CA GLY A 188 81.10 -34.15 50.60
C GLY A 188 80.96 -34.92 51.92
N LEU A 189 79.73 -35.28 52.32
CA LEU A 189 79.47 -36.09 53.50
C LEU A 189 80.08 -37.50 53.38
N VAL A 190 79.95 -38.13 52.21
CA VAL A 190 80.56 -39.44 51.91
C VAL A 190 82.09 -39.35 51.95
N PHE A 191 82.67 -38.32 51.35
CA PHE A 191 84.13 -38.10 51.36
C PHE A 191 84.65 -37.88 52.78
N ALA A 192 83.96 -37.07 53.59
CA ALA A 192 84.27 -36.86 54.99
C ALA A 192 84.15 -38.15 55.81
N GLY A 193 83.13 -38.97 55.57
CA GLY A 193 82.95 -40.27 56.22
C GLY A 193 84.05 -41.28 55.90
N ILE A 194 84.49 -41.34 54.64
CA ILE A 194 85.62 -42.19 54.21
C ILE A 194 86.93 -41.68 54.83
N PHE A 195 87.17 -40.37 54.80
CA PHE A 195 88.38 -39.77 55.37
C PHE A 195 88.45 -40.00 56.88
N ALA A 196 87.35 -39.80 57.60
CA ALA A 196 87.24 -40.12 59.01
C ALA A 196 87.48 -41.62 59.25
N GLY A 197 86.84 -42.51 58.50
CA GLY A 197 87.03 -43.96 58.61
C GLY A 197 88.46 -44.45 58.37
N LEU A 198 89.23 -43.75 57.54
CA LEU A 198 90.62 -44.10 57.21
C LEU A 198 91.67 -43.43 58.13
N VAL A 199 91.34 -42.30 58.76
CA VAL A 199 92.21 -41.58 59.72
C VAL A 199 92.00 -42.03 61.17
N LEU A 200 90.79 -42.45 61.55
CA LEU A 200 90.48 -42.98 62.88
C LEU A 200 91.16 -44.32 63.31
N PRO A 201 91.78 -45.16 62.45
CA PRO A 201 92.44 -46.38 62.92
C PRO A 201 93.70 -46.14 63.76
N ASN A 202 94.29 -44.93 63.78
CA ASN A 202 95.61 -44.68 64.37
C ASN A 202 95.65 -43.82 65.64
N LEU A 203 94.51 -43.62 66.32
CA LEU A 203 94.42 -42.91 67.60
C LEU A 203 94.05 -43.84 68.76
N ARG A 204 94.64 -45.04 68.78
CA ARG A 204 94.59 -45.95 69.93
C ARG A 204 95.84 -45.78 70.82
N SER A 205 95.69 -45.00 71.88
CA SER A 205 96.58 -44.99 73.06
C SER A 205 95.85 -44.25 74.19
N ARG A 206 95.94 -44.55 75.48
CA ARG A 206 96.30 -45.70 76.32
C ARG A 206 95.96 -45.19 77.73
N ARG A 207 95.43 -46.05 78.61
CA ARG A 207 95.15 -45.75 80.03
C ARG A 207 96.38 -45.15 80.72
N SER A 208 96.15 -44.19 81.63
CA SER A 208 96.88 -44.12 82.89
C SER A 208 95.94 -43.76 84.04
N ASN A 209 96.27 -44.34 85.19
CA ASN A 209 95.50 -44.46 86.41
C ASN A 209 96.06 -43.49 87.47
N SER A 210 95.19 -42.87 88.27
CA SER A 210 95.46 -42.29 89.60
C SER A 210 94.08 -41.93 90.20
N GLY A 211 93.59 -42.50 91.31
CA GLY A 211 94.05 -42.27 92.70
C GLY A 211 93.79 -40.81 93.09
N TRP A 212 93.05 -40.39 94.13
CA TRP A 212 92.54 -40.99 95.39
C TRP A 212 91.44 -40.06 95.97
N SER A 213 90.80 -40.49 97.07
CA SER A 213 89.76 -39.86 97.94
C SER A 213 88.30 -39.92 97.50
#